data_AF-A0A2V9JNA2-F1
#
_entry.id   AF-A0A2V9JNA2-F1
#
_cell.length_a   1.000
_cell.length_b   1.000
_cell.length_c   1.000
_cell.angle_alpha   90.00
_cell.angle_beta   90.00
_cell.angle_gamma   90.00
#
_symmetry.space_group_name_H-M   'P 1'
#
loop_
_entity.id
_entity.type
_entity.pdbx_description
1 polymer ?
#
loop_
_entity_poly.entity_id
_entity_poly.type
_entity_poly.pdbx_seq_one_letter_code
_entity_poly.pdbx_strand_id
1 'polypeptide(L)'
;MKLVYSDQYDLNLGNHVFPSVKYRLTKEKLLREGAAKAEDFVEPGPASDADVALVHHREYIRKLKTGTLSYLEILRLEIPYSPELIHAVWLCAEGSTLAGRLALEDGAAVNIGGGFHHAFPDHGEGFCVIHDIAIAIRSLQKAKVIETAMTVDCDVHHGNGTAAIFGADPAVYTFSIHQENNYPYPKPPSNLDVNLA
;
A
#
# COMPACT_ATOMS: atom_id res chain seq x y z
N MET A 1 -11.64 -10.16 14.42
CA MET A 1 -10.52 -9.49 13.71
C MET A 1 -11.12 -8.34 12.92
N LYS A 2 -10.58 -7.13 13.06
CA LYS A 2 -11.11 -5.96 12.34
C LYS A 2 -10.64 -5.93 10.90
N LEU A 3 -11.53 -5.49 10.02
CA LEU A 3 -11.31 -5.38 8.58
C LEU A 3 -11.47 -3.93 8.15
N VAL A 4 -10.40 -3.31 7.69
CA VAL A 4 -10.42 -1.93 7.21
C VAL A 4 -10.77 -1.91 5.72
N TYR A 5 -11.77 -1.12 5.35
CA TYR A 5 -12.31 -1.08 4.00
C TYR A 5 -13.10 0.21 3.73
N SER A 6 -12.99 0.77 2.52
CA SER A 6 -13.92 1.77 1.99
C SER A 6 -14.47 1.31 0.64
N ASP A 7 -15.75 1.62 0.36
CA ASP A 7 -16.35 1.37 -0.95
C ASP A 7 -15.66 2.17 -2.08
N GLN A 8 -14.93 3.23 -1.72
CA GLN A 8 -14.15 4.06 -2.65
C GLN A 8 -12.83 3.41 -3.11
N TYR A 9 -12.48 2.22 -2.61
CA TYR A 9 -11.35 1.45 -3.14
C TYR A 9 -11.64 0.88 -4.53
N ASP A 10 -12.92 0.70 -4.88
CA ASP A 10 -13.32 0.26 -6.22
C ASP A 10 -13.41 1.45 -7.19
N LEU A 11 -12.31 1.69 -7.91
CA LEU A 11 -12.15 2.77 -8.87
C LEU A 11 -12.90 2.58 -10.19
N ASN A 12 -13.56 1.43 -10.43
CA ASN A 12 -14.29 1.13 -11.67
C ASN A 12 -13.46 1.38 -12.95
N LEU A 13 -12.20 0.91 -12.97
CA LEU A 13 -11.23 1.15 -14.05
C LEU A 13 -11.56 0.49 -15.42
N GLY A 14 -12.76 -0.06 -15.59
CA GLY A 14 -13.16 -0.77 -16.80
C GLY A 14 -12.30 -2.02 -17.05
N ASN A 15 -11.73 -2.14 -18.25
CA ASN A 15 -10.93 -3.30 -18.68
C ASN A 15 -9.45 -3.23 -18.26
N HIS A 16 -9.09 -2.33 -17.35
CA HIS A 16 -7.72 -2.23 -16.86
C HIS A 16 -7.28 -3.52 -16.16
N VAL A 17 -6.02 -3.93 -16.34
CA VAL A 17 -5.50 -5.20 -15.79
C VAL A 17 -5.42 -5.22 -14.27
N PHE A 18 -5.40 -4.05 -13.62
CA PHE A 18 -5.55 -3.91 -12.17
C PHE A 18 -7.04 -3.90 -11.79
N PRO A 19 -7.59 -4.98 -11.20
CA PRO A 19 -9.02 -5.07 -10.95
C PRO A 19 -9.37 -4.47 -9.59
N SER A 20 -9.61 -3.16 -9.52
CA SER A 20 -10.02 -2.47 -8.26
C SER A 20 -11.26 -3.10 -7.61
N VAL A 21 -12.15 -3.67 -8.45
CA VAL A 21 -13.35 -4.38 -8.03
C VAL A 21 -13.08 -5.56 -7.08
N LYS A 22 -11.85 -6.10 -7.08
CA LYS A 22 -11.45 -7.20 -6.17
C LYS A 22 -11.69 -6.84 -4.70
N TYR A 23 -11.53 -5.57 -4.33
CA TYR A 23 -11.69 -5.13 -2.94
C TYR A 23 -13.14 -5.25 -2.47
N ARG A 24 -14.08 -4.74 -3.27
CA ARG A 24 -15.52 -4.86 -3.02
C ARG A 24 -15.97 -6.32 -3.02
N LEU A 25 -15.54 -7.10 -4.02
CA LEU A 25 -15.88 -8.53 -4.11
C LEU A 25 -15.33 -9.34 -2.94
N THR A 26 -14.16 -8.96 -2.40
CA THR A 26 -13.58 -9.58 -1.20
C THR A 26 -14.46 -9.33 0.01
N LYS A 27 -14.86 -8.07 0.28
CA LYS A 27 -15.83 -7.74 1.35
C LYS A 27 -17.14 -8.52 1.20
N GLU A 28 -17.73 -8.50 0.01
CA GLU A 28 -19.00 -9.22 -0.26
C GLU A 28 -18.87 -10.72 -0.04
N LYS A 29 -17.74 -11.33 -0.42
CA LYS A 29 -17.47 -12.75 -0.19
C LYS A 29 -17.33 -13.06 1.29
N LEU A 30 -16.56 -12.27 2.04
CA LEU A 30 -16.38 -12.44 3.48
C LEU A 30 -17.72 -12.38 4.24
N LEU A 31 -18.59 -11.44 3.88
CA LEU A 31 -19.94 -11.31 4.45
C LEU A 31 -20.83 -12.51 4.07
N ARG A 32 -20.85 -12.89 2.79
CA ARG A 32 -21.68 -13.99 2.28
C ARG A 32 -21.31 -15.34 2.88
N GLU A 33 -20.03 -15.57 3.14
CA GLU A 33 -19.51 -16.83 3.73
C GLU A 33 -19.57 -16.83 5.26
N GLY A 34 -19.98 -15.72 5.89
CA GLY A 34 -20.00 -15.59 7.35
C GLY A 34 -18.60 -15.56 7.98
N ALA A 35 -17.55 -15.37 7.18
CA ALA A 35 -16.18 -15.21 7.66
C ALA A 35 -15.97 -13.86 8.36
N ALA A 36 -16.82 -12.87 8.06
CA ALA A 36 -16.91 -11.59 8.75
C ALA A 36 -18.36 -11.12 8.83
N LYS A 37 -18.67 -10.30 9.84
CA LYS A 37 -19.94 -9.60 9.97
C LYS A 37 -19.77 -8.14 9.57
N ALA A 38 -20.87 -7.45 9.28
CA ALA A 38 -20.85 -6.02 8.93
C ALA A 38 -20.15 -5.15 10.00
N GLU A 39 -20.31 -5.51 11.27
CA GLU A 39 -19.70 -4.86 12.45
C GLU A 39 -18.17 -5.08 12.60
N ASP A 40 -17.59 -6.00 11.84
CA ASP A 40 -16.14 -6.21 11.79
C ASP A 40 -15.44 -5.20 10.87
N PHE A 41 -16.20 -4.53 9.98
CA PHE A 41 -15.66 -3.59 9.02
C PHE A 41 -15.55 -2.17 9.61
N VAL A 42 -14.40 -1.55 9.40
CA VAL A 42 -14.10 -0.18 9.82
C VAL A 42 -13.70 0.62 8.58
N GLU A 43 -14.34 1.76 8.37
CA GLU A 43 -14.00 2.63 7.24
C GLU A 43 -12.92 3.64 7.63
N PRO A 44 -11.81 3.75 6.88
CA PRO A 44 -10.77 4.73 7.16
C PRO A 44 -11.12 6.10 6.57
N GLY A 45 -10.62 7.17 7.20
CA GLY A 45 -10.49 8.48 6.57
C GLY A 45 -9.30 8.53 5.60
N PRO A 46 -9.06 9.65 4.90
CA PRO A 46 -7.86 9.81 4.09
C PRO A 46 -6.64 10.10 4.97
N ALA A 47 -5.45 9.62 4.57
CA ALA A 47 -4.20 9.91 5.26
C ALA A 47 -3.90 11.42 5.26
N SER A 48 -3.19 11.91 6.27
CA SER A 48 -2.70 13.29 6.23
C SER A 48 -1.52 13.40 5.26
N ASP A 49 -1.41 14.51 4.52
CA ASP A 49 -0.24 14.76 3.66
C ASP A 49 1.07 14.75 4.47
N ALA A 50 1.01 15.10 5.75
CA ALA A 50 2.15 15.07 6.65
C ALA A 50 2.64 13.65 6.94
N ASP A 51 1.74 12.67 6.97
CA ASP A 51 2.08 11.27 7.16
C ASP A 51 2.53 10.63 5.85
N VAL A 52 1.89 10.95 4.72
CA VAL A 52 2.39 10.55 3.39
C VAL A 52 3.80 11.09 3.15
N ALA A 53 4.09 12.31 3.61
CA ALA A 53 5.41 12.94 3.51
C ALA A 53 6.49 12.35 4.44
N LEU A 54 6.15 11.37 5.29
CA LEU A 54 7.16 10.59 6.02
C LEU A 54 7.91 9.61 5.11
N VAL A 55 7.34 9.30 3.93
CA VAL A 55 7.89 8.38 2.95
C VAL A 55 8.10 9.06 1.61
N HIS A 56 7.10 9.79 1.12
CA HIS A 56 7.15 10.37 -0.21
C HIS A 56 7.67 11.81 -0.20
N HIS A 57 8.42 12.15 -1.25
CA HIS A 57 8.88 13.51 -1.46
C HIS A 57 7.69 14.46 -1.64
N ARG A 58 7.77 15.63 -0.98
CA ARG A 58 6.70 16.64 -1.04
C ARG A 58 6.35 17.09 -2.46
N GLU A 59 7.35 17.12 -3.35
CA GLU A 59 7.12 17.47 -4.75
C GLU A 59 6.30 16.40 -5.49
N TYR A 60 6.54 15.12 -5.22
CA TYR A 60 5.74 14.02 -5.77
C TYR A 60 4.29 14.09 -5.27
N ILE A 61 4.10 14.28 -3.96
CA ILE A 61 2.78 14.49 -3.35
C ILE A 61 2.06 15.67 -3.99
N ARG A 62 2.75 16.81 -4.17
CA ARG A 62 2.19 17.99 -4.82
C ARG A 62 1.71 17.66 -6.22
N LYS A 63 2.53 16.98 -7.04
CA LYS A 63 2.17 16.61 -8.41
C LYS A 63 0.95 15.71 -8.47
N LEU A 64 0.85 14.72 -7.58
CA LEU A 64 -0.31 13.84 -7.46
C LEU A 64 -1.57 14.65 -7.14
N LYS A 65 -1.51 15.52 -6.14
CA LYS A 65 -2.68 16.28 -5.69
C LYS A 65 -3.13 17.36 -6.68
N THR A 66 -2.22 17.90 -7.48
CA THR A 66 -2.55 18.94 -8.47
C THR A 66 -2.70 18.41 -9.89
N GLY A 67 -2.56 17.09 -10.11
CA GLY A 67 -2.62 16.49 -11.45
C GLY A 67 -1.56 17.01 -12.42
N THR A 68 -0.35 17.26 -11.91
CA THR A 68 0.77 17.80 -12.71
C THR A 68 1.89 16.78 -12.93
N LEU A 69 1.58 15.48 -12.82
CA LEU A 69 2.47 14.43 -13.28
C LEU A 69 2.76 14.62 -14.78
N SER A 70 4.02 14.44 -15.15
CA SER A 70 4.42 14.35 -16.56
C SER A 70 3.86 13.09 -17.20
N TYR A 71 3.84 13.08 -18.54
CA TYR A 71 3.43 11.90 -19.30
C TYR A 71 4.22 10.64 -18.93
N LEU A 72 5.54 10.76 -18.73
CA LEU A 72 6.39 9.63 -18.32
C LEU A 72 6.07 9.13 -16.91
N GLU A 73 5.76 10.03 -15.98
CA GLU A 73 5.32 9.65 -14.63
C GLU A 73 3.99 8.88 -14.69
N ILE A 74 3.02 9.33 -15.51
CA ILE A 74 1.75 8.63 -15.69
C ILE A 74 1.94 7.25 -16.33
N LEU A 75 2.80 7.15 -17.37
CA LEU A 75 3.11 5.85 -17.98
C LEU A 75 3.73 4.88 -16.97
N ARG A 76 4.63 5.37 -16.12
CA ARG A 76 5.31 4.55 -15.11
C ARG A 76 4.34 4.01 -14.05
N LEU A 77 3.31 4.77 -13.69
CA LEU A 77 2.26 4.30 -12.78
C LEU A 77 1.54 3.05 -13.33
N GLU A 78 1.44 2.93 -14.65
CA GLU A 78 0.69 1.88 -15.34
C GLU A 78 -0.78 1.79 -14.91
N ILE A 79 -1.31 2.82 -14.25
CA ILE A 79 -2.71 2.94 -13.84
C ILE A 79 -3.23 4.31 -14.27
N PRO A 80 -4.46 4.42 -14.83
CA PRO A 80 -4.98 5.69 -15.30
C PRO A 80 -5.08 6.71 -14.17
N TYR A 81 -4.36 7.82 -14.31
CA TYR A 81 -4.44 8.91 -13.34
C TYR A 81 -5.85 9.51 -13.34
N SER A 82 -6.41 9.70 -12.14
CA SER A 82 -7.59 10.53 -11.90
C SER A 82 -7.58 11.07 -10.46
N PRO A 83 -8.31 12.17 -10.17
CA PRO A 83 -8.50 12.63 -8.80
C PRO A 83 -9.08 11.55 -7.87
N GLU A 84 -9.95 10.68 -8.39
CA GLU A 84 -10.55 9.56 -7.66
C GLU A 84 -9.50 8.51 -7.29
N LEU A 85 -8.56 8.20 -8.21
CA LEU A 85 -7.39 7.35 -7.90
C LEU A 85 -6.60 7.95 -6.72
N ILE A 86 -6.28 9.24 -6.77
CA ILE A 86 -5.51 9.90 -5.71
C ILE A 86 -6.26 9.86 -4.38
N HIS A 87 -7.57 10.08 -4.39
CA HIS A 87 -8.38 9.97 -3.18
C HIS A 87 -8.36 8.54 -2.61
N ALA A 88 -8.56 7.52 -3.46
CA ALA A 88 -8.61 6.13 -3.06
C ALA A 88 -7.28 5.65 -2.45
N VAL A 89 -6.13 6.03 -3.04
CA VAL A 89 -4.83 5.61 -2.49
C VAL A 89 -4.51 6.32 -1.17
N TRP A 90 -5.00 7.54 -0.94
CA TRP A 90 -4.94 8.20 0.39
C TRP A 90 -5.80 7.47 1.43
N LEU A 91 -6.99 6.99 1.05
CA LEU A 91 -7.82 6.15 1.91
C LEU A 91 -7.16 4.79 2.19
N CYS A 92 -6.44 4.22 1.23
CA CYS A 92 -5.70 2.96 1.42
C CYS A 92 -4.51 3.15 2.38
N ALA A 93 -3.77 4.26 2.26
CA ALA A 93 -2.65 4.58 3.15
C ALA A 93 -3.09 4.71 4.61
N GLU A 94 -4.17 5.44 4.87
CA GLU A 94 -4.75 5.50 6.20
C GLU A 94 -5.38 4.18 6.62
N GLY A 95 -5.96 3.43 5.66
CA GLY A 95 -6.48 2.09 5.91
C GLY A 95 -5.44 1.14 6.50
N SER A 96 -4.22 1.15 5.94
CA SER A 96 -3.08 0.36 6.43
C SER A 96 -2.59 0.87 7.78
N THR A 97 -2.57 2.18 8.00
CA THR A 97 -2.20 2.77 9.30
C THR A 97 -3.22 2.42 10.39
N LEU A 98 -4.51 2.49 10.07
CA LEU A 98 -5.61 2.12 10.96
C LEU A 98 -5.59 0.62 11.27
N ALA A 99 -5.34 -0.23 10.28
CA ALA A 99 -5.17 -1.66 10.50
C ALA A 99 -3.99 -1.93 11.46
N GLY A 100 -2.86 -1.23 11.31
CA GLY A 100 -1.74 -1.33 12.24
C GLY A 100 -2.12 -0.93 13.67
N ARG A 101 -2.87 0.16 13.86
CA ARG A 101 -3.36 0.57 15.20
C ARG A 101 -4.31 -0.46 15.81
N LEU A 102 -5.28 -0.94 15.02
CA LEU A 102 -6.22 -1.97 15.47
C LEU A 102 -5.52 -3.29 15.80
N ALA A 103 -4.48 -3.67 15.05
CA ALA A 103 -3.71 -4.88 15.32
C ALA A 103 -2.92 -4.79 16.63
N LEU A 104 -2.47 -3.60 17.05
CA LEU A 104 -1.83 -3.42 18.37
C LEU A 104 -2.80 -3.63 19.54
N GLU A 105 -4.10 -3.38 19.32
CA GLU A 105 -5.15 -3.56 20.33
C GLU A 105 -5.73 -4.99 20.30
N ASP A 106 -6.08 -5.48 19.10
CA ASP A 106 -6.84 -6.71 18.87
C ASP A 106 -5.95 -7.92 18.49
N GLY A 107 -4.63 -7.73 18.38
CA GLY A 107 -3.64 -8.73 17.96
C GLY A 107 -3.51 -8.91 16.44
N ALA A 108 -4.57 -8.66 15.68
CA ALA A 108 -4.54 -8.67 14.22
C ALA A 108 -5.67 -7.82 13.61
N ALA A 109 -5.37 -7.20 12.47
CA ALA A 109 -6.35 -6.52 11.62
C ALA A 109 -5.87 -6.57 10.16
N VAL A 110 -6.79 -6.36 9.21
CA VAL A 110 -6.50 -6.43 7.78
C VAL A 110 -7.02 -5.17 7.11
N ASN A 111 -6.20 -4.49 6.31
CA ASN A 111 -6.69 -3.54 5.32
C ASN A 111 -6.93 -4.28 4.00
N ILE A 112 -8.17 -4.27 3.50
CA ILE A 112 -8.53 -4.95 2.26
C ILE A 112 -7.89 -4.27 1.04
N GLY A 113 -7.68 -2.96 1.07
CA GLY A 113 -7.27 -2.15 -0.08
C GLY A 113 -5.76 -2.00 -0.32
N GLY A 114 -4.93 -2.25 0.70
CA GLY A 114 -3.50 -1.89 0.70
C GLY A 114 -2.55 -2.86 0.00
N GLY A 115 -1.25 -2.72 0.31
CA GLY A 115 -0.17 -3.58 -0.19
C GLY A 115 0.57 -3.05 -1.42
N PHE A 116 0.61 -1.74 -1.61
CA PHE A 116 1.22 -1.07 -2.77
C PHE A 116 2.75 -0.98 -2.67
N HIS A 117 3.39 -2.14 -2.76
CA HIS A 117 4.80 -2.34 -2.46
C HIS A 117 5.81 -1.81 -3.50
N HIS A 118 5.35 -1.37 -4.68
CA HIS A 118 6.23 -0.90 -5.76
C HIS A 118 6.52 0.61 -5.71
N ALA A 119 5.77 1.40 -4.94
CA ALA A 119 5.97 2.85 -4.93
C ALA A 119 7.26 3.25 -4.21
N PHE A 120 8.00 4.19 -4.78
CA PHE A 120 9.25 4.75 -4.25
C PHE A 120 9.01 6.11 -3.57
N PRO A 121 9.99 6.65 -2.81
CA PRO A 121 9.87 7.98 -2.23
C PRO A 121 9.53 9.08 -3.25
N ASP A 122 10.08 9.03 -4.46
CA ASP A 122 9.98 10.10 -5.45
C ASP A 122 9.03 9.82 -6.62
N HIS A 123 8.50 8.60 -6.76
CA HIS A 123 7.57 8.22 -7.82
C HIS A 123 6.76 6.98 -7.46
N GLY A 124 5.64 6.77 -8.16
CA GLY A 124 4.91 5.50 -8.17
C GLY A 124 5.27 4.68 -9.40
N GLU A 125 5.05 3.37 -9.33
CA GLU A 125 5.19 2.45 -10.46
C GLU A 125 4.43 1.13 -10.23
N GLY A 126 4.20 0.36 -11.30
CA GLY A 126 3.60 -0.98 -11.20
C GLY A 126 2.25 -0.98 -10.46
N PHE A 127 1.35 -0.07 -10.86
CA PHE A 127 0.04 0.18 -10.23
C PHE A 127 0.09 0.80 -8.82
N CYS A 128 1.27 0.95 -8.22
CA CYS A 128 1.44 1.48 -6.87
C CYS A 128 1.72 2.99 -6.93
N VAL A 129 0.73 3.82 -6.57
CA VAL A 129 0.86 5.28 -6.60
C VAL A 129 1.64 5.81 -5.40
N ILE A 130 1.33 5.31 -4.20
CA ILE A 130 2.03 5.60 -2.94
C ILE A 130 2.20 4.30 -2.15
N HIS A 131 3.18 4.26 -1.24
CA HIS A 131 3.54 3.07 -0.46
C HIS A 131 2.82 3.08 0.88
N ASP A 132 1.63 2.49 0.92
CA ASP A 132 0.74 2.53 2.09
C ASP A 132 1.33 1.84 3.33
N ILE A 133 2.05 0.73 3.15
CA ILE A 133 2.67 -0.02 4.25
C ILE A 133 3.82 0.79 4.86
N ALA A 134 4.66 1.41 4.04
CA ALA A 134 5.72 2.26 4.54
C ALA A 134 5.17 3.48 5.29
N ILE A 135 4.10 4.10 4.77
CA ILE A 135 3.42 5.22 5.44
C ILE A 135 2.88 4.77 6.79
N ALA A 136 2.24 3.59 6.86
CA ALA A 136 1.73 3.03 8.10
C ALA A 136 2.83 2.81 9.14
N ILE A 137 3.94 2.17 8.75
CA ILE A 137 5.09 1.93 9.64
C ILE A 137 5.63 3.25 10.18
N ARG A 138 5.90 4.23 9.30
CA ARG A 138 6.43 5.54 9.72
C ARG A 138 5.45 6.32 10.59
N SER A 139 4.16 6.24 10.32
CA SER A 139 3.13 6.90 11.11
C SER A 139 3.03 6.33 12.51
N LEU A 140 3.08 4.99 12.64
CA LEU A 140 3.09 4.30 13.94
C LEU A 140 4.37 4.58 14.74
N GLN A 141 5.53 4.62 14.07
CA GLN A 141 6.80 5.02 14.69
C GLN A 141 6.77 6.48 15.17
N LYS A 142 6.25 7.41 14.35
CA LYS A 142 6.06 8.83 14.71
C LYS A 142 5.13 8.98 15.92
N ALA A 143 4.09 8.17 16.00
CA ALA A 143 3.18 8.11 17.15
C ALA A 143 3.80 7.41 18.39
N LYS A 144 5.00 6.83 18.26
CA LYS A 144 5.73 6.10 19.31
C LYS A 144 4.97 4.91 19.86
N VAL A 145 4.12 4.28 19.05
CA VAL A 145 3.39 3.05 19.42
C VAL A 145 4.12 1.78 18.95
N ILE A 146 5.09 1.92 18.05
CA ILE A 146 6.07 0.88 17.70
C ILE A 146 7.46 1.52 17.59
N GLU A 147 8.49 0.73 17.82
CA GLU A 147 9.89 1.14 17.57
C GLU A 147 10.43 0.46 16.31
N THR A 148 10.18 -0.84 16.17
CA THR A 148 10.64 -1.67 15.05
C THR A 148 9.47 -2.29 14.29
N ALA A 149 9.68 -2.62 13.02
CA ALA A 149 8.72 -3.34 12.19
C ALA A 149 9.40 -4.43 11.33
N MET A 150 8.60 -5.38 10.86
CA MET A 150 9.02 -6.32 9.82
C MET A 150 7.96 -6.35 8.73
N THR A 151 8.37 -6.26 7.46
CA THR A 151 7.51 -6.53 6.32
C THR A 151 7.78 -7.95 5.82
N VAL A 152 6.71 -8.75 5.70
CA VAL A 152 6.74 -10.07 5.07
C VAL A 152 5.96 -9.95 3.76
N ASP A 153 6.70 -9.85 2.65
CA ASP A 153 6.13 -9.67 1.32
C ASP A 153 6.11 -11.01 0.57
N CYS A 154 4.92 -11.47 0.23
CA CYS A 154 4.65 -12.73 -0.47
C CYS A 154 3.99 -12.50 -1.83
N ASP A 155 4.02 -11.29 -2.37
CA ASP A 155 3.58 -11.04 -3.74
C ASP A 155 4.50 -11.74 -4.74
N VAL A 156 3.98 -12.09 -5.91
CA VAL A 156 4.77 -12.74 -6.96
C VAL A 156 5.86 -11.81 -7.51
N HIS A 157 5.67 -10.49 -7.43
CA HIS A 157 6.65 -9.48 -7.78
C HIS A 157 7.51 -9.12 -6.56
N HIS A 158 8.78 -8.78 -6.80
CA HIS A 158 9.63 -8.29 -5.72
C HIS A 158 9.14 -6.93 -5.21
N GLY A 159 9.05 -6.78 -3.89
CA GLY A 159 8.68 -5.53 -3.19
C GLY A 159 9.75 -4.45 -3.26
N ASN A 160 10.11 -4.01 -4.47
CA ASN A 160 11.21 -3.08 -4.74
C ASN A 160 11.05 -1.70 -4.09
N GLY A 161 9.83 -1.17 -4.00
CA GLY A 161 9.56 0.06 -3.26
C GLY A 161 9.87 -0.11 -1.77
N THR A 162 9.42 -1.22 -1.18
CA THR A 162 9.72 -1.57 0.22
C THR A 162 11.23 -1.67 0.46
N ALA A 163 11.94 -2.41 -0.39
CA ALA A 163 13.39 -2.55 -0.31
C ALA A 163 14.12 -1.21 -0.47
N ALA A 164 13.68 -0.35 -1.40
CA ALA A 164 14.28 0.96 -1.60
C ALA A 164 14.05 1.92 -0.42
N ILE A 165 12.89 1.85 0.23
CA ILE A 165 12.55 2.72 1.37
C ILE A 165 13.28 2.29 2.65
N PHE A 166 13.39 0.98 2.90
CA PHE A 166 13.82 0.45 4.19
C PHE A 166 15.11 -0.37 4.17
N GLY A 167 15.67 -0.73 3.00
CA GLY A 167 16.80 -1.66 2.92
C GLY A 167 18.06 -1.24 3.69
N ALA A 168 18.21 0.06 3.99
CA ALA A 168 19.30 0.60 4.83
C ALA A 168 18.84 1.06 6.22
N ASP A 169 17.57 0.86 6.58
CA ASP A 169 17.01 1.27 7.86
C ASP A 169 17.01 0.09 8.87
N PRO A 170 17.82 0.13 9.93
CA PRO A 170 17.87 -0.95 10.91
C PRO A 170 16.58 -1.11 11.74
N ALA A 171 15.66 -0.14 11.72
CA ALA A 171 14.39 -0.23 12.44
C ALA A 171 13.33 -1.05 11.71
N VAL A 172 13.53 -1.38 10.43
CA VAL A 172 12.55 -2.11 9.62
C VAL A 172 13.21 -3.26 8.88
N TYR A 173 12.83 -4.49 9.22
CA TYR A 173 13.32 -5.68 8.53
C TYR A 173 12.44 -6.01 7.32
N THR A 174 13.02 -6.09 6.13
CA THR A 174 12.31 -6.41 4.89
C THR A 174 12.60 -7.84 4.44
N PHE A 175 11.56 -8.66 4.40
CA PHE A 175 11.57 -9.99 3.81
C PHE A 175 10.70 -10.01 2.54
N SER A 176 11.25 -10.50 1.43
CA SER A 176 10.49 -10.72 0.19
C SER A 176 10.72 -12.13 -0.34
N ILE A 177 9.63 -12.82 -0.68
CA ILE A 177 9.65 -14.06 -1.45
C ILE A 177 8.87 -13.84 -2.74
N HIS A 178 9.54 -13.99 -3.88
CA HIS A 178 9.00 -13.56 -5.17
C HIS A 178 9.57 -14.42 -6.30
N GLN A 179 8.99 -14.30 -7.50
CA GLN A 179 9.51 -15.00 -8.67
C GLN A 179 10.70 -14.22 -9.24
N GLU A 180 11.88 -14.85 -9.30
CA GLU A 180 13.16 -14.23 -9.68
C GLU A 180 13.10 -13.62 -11.09
N ASN A 181 12.50 -14.41 -11.98
CA ASN A 181 12.12 -14.19 -13.38
C ASN A 181 11.28 -12.94 -13.67
N ASN A 182 10.50 -12.47 -12.70
CA ASN A 182 9.35 -11.58 -12.94
C ASN A 182 9.76 -10.12 -12.79
N TYR A 183 8.90 -9.20 -13.26
CA TYR A 183 8.99 -7.79 -12.89
C TYR A 183 9.11 -7.63 -11.37
N PRO A 184 9.90 -6.67 -10.85
CA PRO A 184 10.69 -5.62 -11.53
C PRO A 184 12.15 -5.99 -11.86
N TYR A 185 12.78 -5.20 -12.74
CA TYR A 185 14.23 -5.18 -13.01
C TYR A 185 14.69 -3.72 -13.11
N PRO A 186 15.15 -3.09 -12.01
CA PRO A 186 15.93 -3.71 -10.95
C PRO A 186 15.12 -4.18 -9.72
N LYS A 187 15.70 -5.16 -9.00
CA LYS A 187 15.29 -5.58 -7.64
C LYS A 187 16.32 -5.08 -6.63
N PRO A 188 16.10 -3.92 -5.97
CA PRO A 188 16.97 -3.46 -4.89
C PRO A 188 16.97 -4.49 -3.75
N PRO A 189 18.08 -4.69 -3.04
CA PRO A 189 18.16 -5.72 -2.01
C PRO A 189 17.25 -5.41 -0.80
N SER A 190 16.49 -6.42 -0.36
CA SER A 190 15.83 -6.46 0.95
C SER A 190 16.82 -6.94 2.03
N ASN A 191 16.40 -7.04 3.30
CA ASN A 191 17.20 -7.75 4.31
C ASN A 191 17.28 -9.26 4.02
N LEU A 192 16.20 -9.85 3.48
CA LEU A 192 16.20 -11.22 2.99
C LEU A 192 15.28 -11.35 1.77
N ASP A 193 15.88 -11.75 0.65
CA ASP A 193 15.19 -12.07 -0.61
C ASP A 193 15.24 -13.58 -0.87
N VAL A 194 14.08 -14.17 -1.16
CA VAL A 194 13.93 -15.57 -1.58
C VAL A 194 13.46 -15.61 -3.03
N ASN A 195 14.40 -15.96 -3.91
CA ASN A 195 14.20 -16.05 -5.35
C ASN A 195 13.56 -17.40 -5.72
N LEU A 196 12.27 -17.39 -6.08
CA LEU A 196 11.57 -18.56 -6.59
C LEU A 196 11.75 -18.69 -8.12
N ALA A 197 11.92 -19.93 -8.57
CA ALA A 197 12.05 -20.29 -9.99
C ALA A 197 10.73 -20.15 -10.74
#